data_AF-A0A7V5WK44-F1
#
_entry.id   AF-A0A7V5WK44-F1
#
_cell.length_a   1.000
_cell.length_b   1.000
_cell.length_c   1.000
_cell.angle_alpha   90.00
_cell.angle_beta   90.00
_cell.angle_gamma   90.00
#
_symmetry.space_group_name_H-M   'P 1'
#
loop_
_entity.id
_entity.type
_entity.pdbx_description
1 polymer ?
#
loop_
_entity_poly.entity_id
_entity_poly.type
_entity_poly.pdbx_seq_one_letter_code
_entity_poly.pdbx_strand_id
1 'polypeptide(L)'
;MKNKHLILLGAAVIAILAIGFVPRGGSAQSTLAEEGAGLPANKYADCLSCHDYRQNHHPVDIPPIGEVPFPLTGGMITCVTCHFDDHETGGANFLREGPYLVQRDICYKCHHQEEYKGMNPHRMLDESGGLRKIVGGMTVCVVCHEGTPNPDVDRTEDIRLRADVGFLCWRCHPPMVNALFQAQHLLVEPSLEMLRNLERKETELNVLLPLIPRDRVTCSTCHNPHQKGVIRREAAAKGADEPDRLRLPSPRLCFACHPF
;
A
#
# COMPACT_ATOMS: atom_id res chain seq x y z
N MET A 1 -42.54 38.38 43.65
CA MET A 1 -41.95 38.16 45.00
C MET A 1 -40.50 37.75 44.78
N LYS A 2 -39.53 38.67 44.64
CA LYS A 2 -38.69 39.31 45.70
C LYS A 2 -38.16 38.35 46.78
N ASN A 3 -36.87 37.99 46.68
CA ASN A 3 -35.85 37.83 47.73
C ASN A 3 -34.53 37.49 46.99
N LYS A 4 -33.49 38.32 46.85
CA LYS A 4 -32.62 39.09 47.78
C LYS A 4 -31.80 38.26 48.78
N HIS A 5 -30.51 38.15 48.42
CA HIS A 5 -29.27 38.11 49.23
C HIS A 5 -28.98 36.92 50.16
N LEU A 6 -27.87 36.23 49.90
CA LEU A 6 -26.73 36.25 50.85
C LEU A 6 -25.40 35.97 50.13
N ILE A 7 -24.43 36.84 50.40
CA ILE A 7 -23.03 36.80 49.97
C ILE A 7 -22.24 36.13 51.09
N LEU A 8 -21.33 35.21 50.76
CA LEU A 8 -20.22 34.84 51.64
C LEU A 8 -18.95 34.65 50.82
N LEU A 9 -17.97 35.50 51.11
CA LEU A 9 -16.61 35.44 50.64
C LEU A 9 -15.91 34.19 51.18
N GLY A 10 -15.21 33.48 50.31
CA GLY A 10 -14.19 32.51 50.66
C GLY A 10 -13.04 32.63 49.67
N ALA A 11 -11.99 33.35 50.05
CA ALA A 11 -10.76 33.44 49.30
C ALA A 11 -10.03 32.10 49.35
N ALA A 12 -9.72 31.52 48.19
CA ALA A 12 -8.77 30.43 48.06
C ALA A 12 -7.71 30.85 47.05
N VAL A 13 -6.54 31.18 47.60
CA VAL A 13 -5.27 31.35 46.89
C VAL A 13 -4.87 29.96 46.36
N ILE A 14 -4.77 29.80 45.04
CA ILE A 14 -4.08 28.65 44.43
C ILE A 14 -3.00 29.17 43.50
N ALA A 15 -1.80 28.67 43.76
CA ALA A 15 -0.53 29.07 43.20
C ALA A 15 -0.46 28.90 41.68
N ILE A 16 0.14 29.89 41.03
CA ILE A 16 0.55 29.88 39.63
C ILE A 16 1.79 28.98 39.54
N LEU A 17 1.62 27.76 39.00
CA LEU A 17 2.73 26.96 38.51
C LEU A 17 2.94 27.31 37.03
N ALA A 18 3.99 28.08 36.78
CA ALA A 18 4.53 28.32 35.45
C ALA A 18 5.08 27.01 34.89
N ILE A 19 4.32 26.37 33.99
CA ILE A 19 4.85 25.32 33.12
C ILE A 19 5.25 26.01 31.81
N GLY A 20 6.56 26.00 31.57
CA GLY A 20 7.17 26.59 30.39
C GLY A 20 6.64 25.97 29.10
N PHE A 21 6.41 26.86 28.14
CA PHE A 21 6.35 26.59 26.71
C PHE A 21 7.57 25.77 26.27
N VAL A 22 7.35 24.62 25.62
CA VAL A 22 8.34 23.98 24.75
C VAL A 22 7.66 23.78 23.39
N PRO A 23 8.26 24.25 22.28
CA PRO A 23 7.67 24.12 20.95
C PRO A 23 7.79 22.67 20.46
N ARG A 24 6.68 22.08 20.01
CA ARG A 24 6.69 20.84 19.23
C ARG A 24 7.02 21.17 17.77
N GLY A 25 8.31 21.29 17.49
CA GLY A 25 8.88 21.20 16.15
C GLY A 25 10.07 20.23 16.24
N GLY A 26 9.96 19.08 15.56
CA GLY A 26 11.01 18.06 15.60
C GLY A 26 10.56 16.78 14.93
N SER A 27 10.88 16.68 13.64
CA SER A 27 10.89 15.45 12.86
C SER A 27 11.73 14.39 13.58
N ALA A 28 11.10 13.30 14.01
CA ALA A 28 11.82 12.13 14.48
C ALA A 28 12.38 11.38 13.27
N GLN A 29 13.59 11.74 12.84
CA GLN A 29 14.47 10.81 12.14
C GLN A 29 14.99 9.83 13.21
N SER A 30 14.56 8.57 13.10
CA SER A 30 15.11 7.49 13.92
C SER A 30 16.54 7.23 13.48
N THR A 31 17.51 7.69 14.27
CA THR A 31 18.90 7.27 14.19
C THR A 31 19.01 5.82 14.67
N LEU A 32 19.12 4.89 13.73
CA LEU A 32 19.58 3.54 14.02
C LEU A 32 21.11 3.57 14.02
N ALA A 33 21.71 3.50 15.21
CA ALA A 33 23.10 3.12 15.40
C ALA A 33 23.20 2.19 16.62
N GLU A 34 23.47 0.94 16.27
CA GLU A 34 23.99 -0.25 16.95
C GLU A 34 24.39 -0.24 18.45
N GLU A 35 23.98 -1.32 19.13
CA GLU A 35 24.74 -2.22 20.02
C GLU A 35 23.79 -3.42 20.30
N GLY A 36 24.08 -4.70 20.19
CA GLY A 36 25.32 -5.47 20.16
C GLY A 36 25.05 -6.80 20.90
N ALA A 37 24.45 -7.79 20.24
CA ALA A 37 24.43 -9.18 20.69
C ALA A 37 24.42 -10.09 19.47
N GLY A 38 25.44 -10.97 19.38
CA GLY A 38 25.77 -11.78 18.21
C GLY A 38 24.56 -12.50 17.57
N LEU A 39 24.05 -11.91 16.49
CA LEU A 39 23.18 -12.59 15.55
C LEU A 39 24.07 -13.31 14.52
N PRO A 40 23.70 -14.54 14.10
CA PRO A 40 24.43 -15.25 13.06
C PRO A 40 24.58 -14.35 11.82
N ALA A 41 25.73 -14.46 11.15
CA ALA A 41 26.08 -13.69 9.95
C ALA A 41 24.84 -13.47 9.08
N ASN A 42 24.56 -12.20 8.77
CA ASN A 42 23.31 -11.76 8.15
C ASN A 42 23.16 -12.39 6.76
N LYS A 43 22.63 -13.62 6.69
CA LYS A 43 22.36 -14.36 5.43
C LYS A 43 21.47 -13.57 4.46
N TYR A 44 20.74 -12.57 4.96
CA TYR A 44 19.97 -11.65 4.13
C TYR A 44 20.85 -10.67 3.34
N ALA A 45 22.06 -10.33 3.82
CA ALA A 45 22.99 -9.46 3.11
C ALA A 45 23.44 -10.06 1.77
N ASP A 46 23.60 -11.39 1.70
CA ASP A 46 24.02 -12.07 0.47
C ASP A 46 22.95 -12.01 -0.63
N CYS A 47 21.66 -11.95 -0.27
CA CYS A 47 20.60 -11.76 -1.26
C CYS A 47 20.78 -10.41 -1.98
N LEU A 48 21.19 -9.38 -1.25
CA LEU A 48 21.28 -8.00 -1.73
C LEU A 48 22.49 -7.75 -2.62
N SER A 49 23.49 -8.64 -2.63
CA SER A 49 24.64 -8.50 -3.53
C SER A 49 24.25 -8.70 -5.00
N CYS A 50 23.16 -9.43 -5.25
CA CYS A 50 22.67 -9.77 -6.58
C CYS A 50 21.23 -9.31 -6.84
N HIS A 51 20.38 -9.20 -5.81
CA HIS A 51 18.98 -8.82 -5.94
C HIS A 51 18.69 -7.46 -5.30
N ASP A 52 18.14 -6.55 -6.10
CA ASP A 52 17.63 -5.27 -5.59
C ASP A 52 16.14 -5.38 -5.25
N TYR A 53 15.82 -5.74 -4.00
CA TYR A 53 14.43 -5.77 -3.55
C TYR A 53 13.83 -4.37 -3.43
N ARG A 54 14.66 -3.31 -3.29
CA ARG A 54 14.18 -1.93 -3.20
C ARG A 54 13.58 -1.50 -4.53
N GLN A 55 14.05 -2.06 -5.64
CA GLN A 55 13.41 -1.90 -6.94
C GLN A 55 12.23 -2.86 -7.17
N ASN A 56 11.91 -3.73 -6.21
CA ASN A 56 10.81 -4.69 -6.29
C ASN A 56 9.75 -4.44 -5.20
N HIS A 57 8.70 -5.26 -5.20
CA HIS A 57 7.54 -5.14 -4.29
C HIS A 57 7.61 -6.08 -3.08
N HIS A 58 8.81 -6.54 -2.70
CA HIS A 58 8.94 -7.57 -1.67
C HIS A 58 8.61 -7.01 -0.27
N PRO A 59 7.81 -7.72 0.56
CA PRO A 59 7.48 -7.32 1.92
C PRO A 59 8.58 -7.74 2.90
N VAL A 60 9.79 -7.20 2.74
CA VAL A 60 10.93 -7.48 3.63
C VAL A 60 11.22 -6.29 4.54
N ASP A 61 12.00 -6.53 5.59
CA ASP A 61 12.34 -5.56 6.64
C ASP A 61 11.12 -5.05 7.40
N ILE A 62 10.10 -5.90 7.56
CA ILE A 62 8.87 -5.61 8.32
C ILE A 62 8.73 -6.55 9.52
N PRO A 63 8.19 -6.07 10.66
CA PRO A 63 7.89 -6.96 11.77
C PRO A 63 6.69 -7.85 11.41
N PRO A 64 6.70 -9.13 11.80
CA PRO A 64 5.54 -9.99 11.62
C PRO A 64 4.38 -9.53 12.51
N ILE A 65 3.16 -9.70 12.02
CA ILE A 65 1.94 -9.55 12.81
C ILE A 65 1.33 -10.94 12.97
N GLY A 66 1.38 -11.47 14.19
CA GLY A 66 0.93 -12.83 14.50
C GLY A 66 2.04 -13.87 14.37
N GLU A 67 1.63 -15.14 14.31
CA GLU A 67 2.55 -16.27 14.19
C GLU A 67 3.01 -16.43 12.72
N VAL A 68 4.32 -16.55 12.53
CA VAL A 68 4.93 -16.83 11.23
C VAL A 68 5.66 -18.17 11.35
N PRO A 69 5.24 -19.22 10.62
CA PRO A 69 5.86 -20.55 10.70
C PRO A 69 7.23 -20.63 10.00
N PHE A 70 7.71 -19.51 9.45
CA PHE A 70 8.97 -19.42 8.71
C PHE A 70 10.05 -18.66 9.47
N PRO A 71 11.33 -18.87 9.11
CA PRO A 71 12.44 -18.20 9.78
C PRO A 71 12.31 -16.67 9.72
N LEU A 72 12.56 -16.03 10.85
CA LEU A 72 12.71 -14.58 10.97
C LEU A 72 14.18 -14.25 11.20
N THR A 73 14.66 -13.16 10.59
CA THR A 73 16.03 -12.67 10.81
C THR A 73 15.94 -11.46 11.71
N GLY A 74 16.52 -11.54 12.92
CA GLY A 74 16.40 -10.46 13.92
C GLY A 74 14.95 -10.16 14.31
N GLY A 75 14.05 -11.15 14.24
CA GLY A 75 12.62 -10.98 14.51
C GLY A 75 11.82 -10.35 13.36
N MET A 76 12.43 -10.12 12.20
CA MET A 76 11.80 -9.47 11.04
C MET A 76 11.54 -10.45 9.90
N ILE A 77 10.51 -10.17 9.09
CA ILE A 77 10.29 -10.80 7.79
C ILE A 77 11.38 -10.29 6.84
N THR A 78 12.13 -11.20 6.23
CA THR A 78 13.23 -10.91 5.29
C THR A 78 13.14 -11.81 4.06
N CYS A 79 14.06 -11.68 3.09
CA CYS A 79 14.07 -12.54 1.89
C CYS A 79 14.03 -14.03 2.27
N VAL A 80 14.86 -14.43 3.24
CA VAL A 80 14.96 -15.81 3.70
C VAL A 80 13.76 -16.26 4.54
N THR A 81 12.81 -15.39 4.86
CA THR A 81 11.53 -15.83 5.44
C THR A 81 10.71 -16.57 4.40
N CYS A 82 10.66 -16.08 3.16
CA CYS A 82 9.85 -16.67 2.09
C CYS A 82 10.67 -17.55 1.13
N HIS A 83 11.98 -17.32 1.02
CA HIS A 83 12.85 -18.00 0.06
C HIS A 83 13.88 -18.92 0.76
N PHE A 84 14.27 -20.00 0.09
CA PHE A 84 15.49 -20.73 0.40
C PHE A 84 16.71 -19.95 -0.09
N ASP A 85 17.81 -20.01 0.66
CA ASP A 85 19.10 -19.39 0.30
C ASP A 85 19.92 -20.26 -0.68
N ASP A 86 19.51 -21.52 -0.89
CA ASP A 86 20.13 -22.44 -1.83
C ASP A 86 19.66 -22.23 -3.28
N HIS A 87 20.54 -21.60 -4.07
CA HIS A 87 20.33 -21.32 -5.49
C HIS A 87 20.73 -22.50 -6.41
N GLU A 88 21.40 -23.53 -5.88
CA GLU A 88 21.88 -24.67 -6.65
C GLU A 88 20.81 -25.75 -6.79
N THR A 89 19.95 -25.93 -5.77
CA THR A 89 18.94 -27.01 -5.74
C THR A 89 17.49 -26.52 -5.85
N GLY A 90 17.25 -25.21 -5.80
CA GLY A 90 15.90 -24.66 -5.72
C GLY A 90 15.12 -24.66 -7.04
N GLY A 91 13.79 -24.77 -6.92
CA GLY A 91 12.85 -24.62 -8.04
C GLY A 91 12.56 -23.16 -8.41
N ALA A 92 11.66 -22.95 -9.38
CA ALA A 92 11.28 -21.61 -9.83
C ALA A 92 10.87 -20.69 -8.66
N ASN A 93 11.57 -19.56 -8.52
CA ASN A 93 11.43 -18.53 -7.47
C ASN A 93 11.89 -18.92 -6.06
N PHE A 94 12.47 -20.11 -5.83
CA PHE A 94 13.06 -20.49 -4.55
C PHE A 94 12.13 -20.38 -3.32
N LEU A 95 10.82 -20.38 -3.53
CA LEU A 95 9.84 -20.20 -2.45
C LEU A 95 9.87 -21.40 -1.48
N ARG A 96 9.87 -21.13 -0.17
CA ARG A 96 9.85 -22.15 0.88
C ARG A 96 8.63 -23.04 0.76
N GLU A 97 8.83 -24.34 0.90
CA GLU A 97 7.79 -25.37 0.73
C GLU A 97 7.12 -25.40 -0.64
N GLY A 98 7.74 -24.75 -1.65
CA GLY A 98 7.35 -24.88 -3.05
C GLY A 98 7.76 -26.23 -3.65
N PRO A 99 7.45 -26.47 -4.94
CA PRO A 99 6.80 -25.52 -5.86
C PRO A 99 5.31 -25.35 -5.57
N TYR A 100 4.81 -24.12 -5.74
CA TYR A 100 3.39 -23.81 -5.65
C TYR A 100 2.76 -23.75 -7.04
N LEU A 101 1.57 -24.34 -7.20
CA LEU A 101 0.80 -24.20 -8.44
C LEU A 101 0.36 -22.75 -8.64
N VAL A 102 -0.05 -22.08 -7.56
CA VAL A 102 -0.35 -20.65 -7.54
C VAL A 102 0.63 -20.01 -6.57
N GLN A 103 1.49 -19.11 -7.04
CA GLN A 103 2.55 -18.51 -6.20
C GLN A 103 2.02 -17.86 -4.91
N ARG A 104 0.78 -17.38 -4.89
CA ARG A 104 0.12 -16.83 -3.68
C ARG A 104 -0.08 -17.87 -2.57
N ASP A 105 -0.06 -19.16 -2.87
CA ASP A 105 -0.34 -20.20 -1.88
C ASP A 105 0.67 -20.21 -0.72
N ILE A 106 1.89 -19.68 -0.93
CA ILE A 106 2.84 -19.43 0.15
C ILE A 106 2.29 -18.46 1.20
N CYS A 107 1.50 -17.46 0.79
CA CYS A 107 0.93 -16.47 1.71
C CYS A 107 0.01 -17.14 2.74
N TYR A 108 -0.67 -18.22 2.37
CA TYR A 108 -1.58 -18.94 3.26
C TYR A 108 -0.88 -19.81 4.29
N LYS A 109 0.46 -19.88 4.26
CA LYS A 109 1.25 -20.47 5.34
C LYS A 109 1.20 -19.61 6.60
N CYS A 110 1.08 -18.29 6.45
CA CYS A 110 0.96 -17.34 7.57
C CYS A 110 -0.44 -16.73 7.68
N HIS A 111 -1.21 -16.67 6.59
CA HIS A 111 -2.51 -16.01 6.53
C HIS A 111 -3.66 -17.02 6.40
N HIS A 112 -4.72 -16.85 7.19
CA HIS A 112 -5.89 -17.72 7.09
C HIS A 112 -6.64 -17.49 5.79
N GLN A 113 -6.65 -18.50 4.90
CA GLN A 113 -7.34 -18.42 3.61
C GLN A 113 -8.83 -18.07 3.76
N GLU A 114 -9.49 -18.59 4.79
CA GLU A 114 -10.92 -18.34 5.05
C GLU A 114 -11.21 -16.86 5.36
N GLU A 115 -10.27 -16.10 5.91
CA GLU A 115 -10.43 -14.64 6.13
C GLU A 115 -10.45 -13.85 4.82
N TYR A 116 -9.79 -14.36 3.79
CA TYR A 116 -9.78 -13.75 2.45
C TYR A 116 -10.90 -14.27 1.55
N LYS A 117 -11.52 -15.39 1.92
CA LYS A 117 -12.55 -16.04 1.11
C LYS A 117 -13.81 -15.19 1.07
N GLY A 118 -14.24 -14.85 -0.14
CA GLY A 118 -15.41 -13.98 -0.35
C GLY A 118 -15.17 -12.50 -0.07
N MET A 119 -13.94 -12.11 0.31
CA MET A 119 -13.57 -10.70 0.41
C MET A 119 -13.55 -10.09 -0.99
N ASN A 120 -14.39 -9.08 -1.22
CA ASN A 120 -14.30 -8.24 -2.41
C ASN A 120 -14.04 -6.79 -1.97
N PRO A 121 -12.76 -6.37 -1.88
CA PRO A 121 -12.42 -5.02 -1.45
C PRO A 121 -12.86 -3.95 -2.47
N HIS A 122 -13.27 -4.36 -3.68
CA HIS A 122 -13.78 -3.45 -4.70
C HIS A 122 -15.27 -3.13 -4.52
N ARG A 123 -16.01 -3.86 -3.66
CA ARG A 123 -17.37 -3.49 -3.27
C ARG A 123 -17.30 -2.59 -2.05
N MET A 124 -17.20 -1.28 -2.29
CA MET A 124 -16.94 -0.25 -1.29
C MET A 124 -18.19 0.53 -0.88
N LEU A 125 -19.30 0.42 -1.61
CA LEU A 125 -20.56 1.10 -1.30
C LEU A 125 -21.63 0.11 -0.80
N ASP A 126 -22.42 0.55 0.18
CA ASP A 126 -23.60 -0.16 0.66
C ASP A 126 -24.81 0.08 -0.26
N GLU A 127 -25.95 -0.50 0.10
CA GLU A 127 -27.19 -0.40 -0.69
C GLU A 127 -27.77 1.02 -0.74
N SER A 128 -27.43 1.88 0.22
CA SER A 128 -27.79 3.29 0.24
C SER A 128 -26.81 4.18 -0.54
N GLY A 129 -25.71 3.61 -1.06
CA GLY A 129 -24.63 4.34 -1.70
C GLY A 129 -23.64 4.96 -0.72
N GLY A 130 -23.73 4.64 0.58
CA GLY A 130 -22.77 5.03 1.61
C GLY A 130 -21.50 4.18 1.55
N LEU A 131 -20.38 4.69 2.06
CA LEU A 131 -19.14 3.91 2.17
C LEU A 131 -19.33 2.76 3.17
N ARG A 132 -19.08 1.53 2.71
CA ARG A 132 -19.04 0.35 3.56
C ARG A 132 -17.95 0.52 4.60
N LYS A 133 -18.33 0.33 5.86
CA LYS A 133 -17.38 0.42 6.95
C LYS A 133 -16.48 -0.80 7.05
N ILE A 134 -16.96 -2.01 6.72
CA ILE A 134 -16.21 -3.25 6.92
C ILE A 134 -16.42 -4.24 5.74
N VAL A 135 -15.36 -4.91 5.30
CA VAL A 135 -15.35 -6.05 4.37
C VAL A 135 -14.36 -7.10 4.91
N GLY A 136 -14.83 -8.33 5.14
CA GLY A 136 -13.98 -9.42 5.68
C GLY A 136 -13.33 -9.08 7.02
N GLY A 137 -14.06 -8.40 7.92
CA GLY A 137 -13.57 -8.00 9.24
C GLY A 137 -12.64 -6.77 9.28
N MET A 138 -12.25 -6.20 8.12
CA MET A 138 -11.41 -5.01 8.01
C MET A 138 -12.16 -3.82 7.44
N THR A 139 -11.76 -2.58 7.76
CA THR A 139 -12.26 -1.40 7.04
C THR A 139 -11.92 -1.52 5.56
N VAL A 140 -12.89 -1.32 4.66
CA VAL A 140 -12.69 -1.62 3.23
C VAL A 140 -11.49 -0.88 2.62
N CYS A 141 -11.27 0.37 3.04
CA CYS A 141 -10.15 1.19 2.57
C CYS A 141 -8.81 0.69 3.12
N VAL A 142 -8.76 0.25 4.39
CA VAL A 142 -7.49 -0.16 5.03
C VAL A 142 -7.01 -1.54 4.59
N VAL A 143 -7.73 -2.20 3.68
CA VAL A 143 -7.23 -3.40 3.00
C VAL A 143 -6.00 -3.04 2.15
N CYS A 144 -6.02 -1.88 1.50
CA CYS A 144 -4.94 -1.39 0.62
C CYS A 144 -4.22 -0.17 1.20
N HIS A 145 -4.98 0.74 1.83
CA HIS A 145 -4.46 2.01 2.34
C HIS A 145 -3.98 1.89 3.79
N GLU A 146 -2.98 2.67 4.17
CA GLU A 146 -2.48 2.72 5.55
C GLU A 146 -3.54 3.30 6.50
N GLY A 147 -4.34 4.24 6.00
CA GLY A 147 -5.50 4.82 6.67
C GLY A 147 -6.76 4.77 5.80
N THR A 148 -7.79 5.53 6.16
CA THR A 148 -8.98 5.71 5.31
C THR A 148 -8.89 7.06 4.61
N PRO A 149 -8.62 7.10 3.29
CA PRO A 149 -8.57 8.36 2.56
C PRO A 149 -9.93 9.05 2.52
N ASN A 150 -9.93 10.37 2.51
CA ASN A 150 -11.12 11.17 2.23
C ASN A 150 -11.25 11.40 0.71
N PRO A 151 -12.24 10.78 0.04
CA PRO A 151 -12.37 10.82 -1.42
C PRO A 151 -12.71 12.21 -2.00
N ASP A 152 -13.10 13.16 -1.15
CA ASP A 152 -13.45 14.53 -1.58
C ASP A 152 -12.23 15.44 -1.64
N VAL A 153 -11.28 15.27 -0.71
CA VAL A 153 -10.18 16.22 -0.50
C VAL A 153 -8.80 15.63 -0.73
N ASP A 154 -8.59 14.35 -0.45
CA ASP A 154 -7.27 13.75 -0.57
C ASP A 154 -6.86 13.66 -2.05
N ARG A 155 -5.56 13.81 -2.29
CA ARG A 155 -4.92 13.72 -3.59
C ARG A 155 -3.88 12.60 -3.59
N THR A 156 -3.33 12.30 -4.75
CA THR A 156 -2.42 11.16 -4.97
C THR A 156 -1.25 11.19 -3.97
N GLU A 157 -0.74 12.39 -3.71
CA GLU A 157 0.34 12.72 -2.79
C GLU A 157 -0.01 12.53 -1.30
N ASP A 158 -1.30 12.58 -0.94
CA ASP A 158 -1.80 12.33 0.41
C ASP A 158 -2.02 10.84 0.69
N ILE A 159 -2.15 10.03 -0.37
CA ILE A 159 -2.42 8.61 -0.25
C ILE A 159 -1.19 7.87 0.25
N ARG A 160 -1.38 7.05 1.29
CA ARG A 160 -0.41 6.07 1.79
C ARG A 160 -0.98 4.67 1.66
N LEU A 161 -0.13 3.74 1.24
CA LEU A 161 -0.48 2.34 1.01
C LEU A 161 0.24 1.46 2.03
N ARG A 162 -0.41 0.38 2.46
CA ARG A 162 0.16 -0.54 3.49
C ARG A 162 1.36 -1.33 2.99
N ALA A 163 1.48 -1.45 1.69
CA ALA A 163 2.57 -2.09 0.99
C ALA A 163 2.63 -1.51 -0.42
N ASP A 164 3.60 -1.94 -1.20
CA ASP A 164 3.66 -1.57 -2.60
C ASP A 164 2.44 -2.12 -3.39
N VAL A 165 1.95 -1.35 -4.37
CA VAL A 165 0.75 -1.63 -5.16
C VAL A 165 0.80 -3.02 -5.79
N GLY A 166 1.93 -3.42 -6.39
CA GLY A 166 2.00 -4.73 -7.03
C GLY A 166 1.80 -5.88 -6.03
N PHE A 167 2.34 -5.75 -4.81
CA PHE A 167 2.12 -6.74 -3.75
C PHE A 167 0.67 -6.72 -3.25
N LEU A 168 0.08 -5.53 -3.08
CA LEU A 168 -1.32 -5.38 -2.65
C LEU A 168 -2.29 -6.06 -3.63
N CYS A 169 -2.10 -5.85 -4.93
CA CYS A 169 -2.94 -6.45 -5.97
C CYS A 169 -2.75 -7.98 -6.04
N TRP A 170 -1.50 -8.44 -5.95
CA TRP A 170 -1.15 -9.85 -6.08
C TRP A 170 -1.74 -10.75 -4.98
N ARG A 171 -2.03 -10.17 -3.79
CA ARG A 171 -2.77 -10.87 -2.72
C ARG A 171 -4.12 -11.41 -3.19
N CYS A 172 -4.78 -10.79 -4.16
CA CYS A 172 -6.13 -11.18 -4.57
C CYS A 172 -6.21 -11.76 -5.99
N HIS A 173 -5.38 -11.31 -6.93
CA HIS A 173 -5.41 -11.79 -8.31
C HIS A 173 -4.00 -11.86 -8.92
N PRO A 174 -3.77 -12.67 -9.97
CA PRO A 174 -2.49 -12.67 -10.66
C PRO A 174 -2.18 -11.29 -11.27
N PRO A 175 -0.90 -10.92 -11.36
CA PRO A 175 -0.49 -9.55 -11.70
C PRO A 175 -0.84 -9.12 -13.13
N MET A 176 -0.60 -9.95 -14.17
CA MET A 176 -0.86 -9.59 -15.57
C MET A 176 -1.11 -10.80 -16.48
N VAL A 177 -1.64 -10.53 -17.68
CA VAL A 177 -2.01 -11.53 -18.70
C VAL A 177 -0.84 -12.37 -19.20
N ASN A 178 0.38 -11.83 -19.20
CA ASN A 178 1.60 -12.57 -19.54
C ASN A 178 2.86 -11.92 -18.92
N ALA A 179 3.93 -12.72 -18.82
CA ALA A 179 5.18 -12.33 -18.19
C ALA A 179 5.93 -11.21 -18.92
N LEU A 180 5.87 -11.16 -20.25
CA LEU A 180 6.54 -10.12 -21.04
C LEU A 180 5.92 -8.75 -20.77
N PHE A 181 4.59 -8.68 -20.79
CA PHE A 181 3.86 -7.44 -20.52
C PHE A 181 4.13 -6.94 -19.10
N GLN A 182 4.17 -7.85 -18.12
CA GLN A 182 4.57 -7.55 -16.76
C GLN A 182 5.97 -6.95 -16.69
N ALA A 183 6.96 -7.58 -17.31
CA ALA A 183 8.35 -7.12 -17.31
C ALA A 183 8.54 -5.74 -17.97
N GLN A 184 7.65 -5.37 -18.90
CA GLN A 184 7.75 -4.12 -19.66
C GLN A 184 6.93 -2.95 -19.07
N HIS A 185 6.02 -3.20 -18.13
CA HIS A 185 5.13 -2.18 -17.60
C HIS A 185 5.13 -2.11 -16.08
N LEU A 186 5.13 -3.24 -15.38
CA LEU A 186 5.12 -3.20 -13.92
C LEU A 186 6.48 -2.73 -13.41
N LEU A 187 6.47 -1.69 -12.57
CA LEU A 187 7.66 -1.07 -11.97
C LEU A 187 8.58 -0.32 -12.95
N VAL A 188 8.11 -0.05 -14.16
CA VAL A 188 8.90 0.72 -15.11
C VAL A 188 8.76 2.21 -14.80
N GLU A 189 9.90 2.88 -14.68
CA GLU A 189 10.00 4.34 -14.65
C GLU A 189 9.78 4.87 -16.08
N PRO A 190 8.75 5.68 -16.33
CA PRO A 190 8.54 6.26 -17.64
C PRO A 190 9.68 7.19 -18.05
N SER A 191 10.02 7.21 -19.34
CA SER A 191 10.96 8.19 -19.87
C SER A 191 10.40 9.62 -19.79
N LEU A 192 11.27 10.63 -19.88
CA LEU A 192 10.83 12.03 -19.93
C LEU A 192 9.85 12.31 -21.07
N GLU A 193 9.98 11.61 -22.20
CA GLU A 193 9.02 11.71 -23.30
C GLU A 193 7.67 11.12 -22.92
N MET A 194 7.65 9.94 -22.29
CA MET A 194 6.42 9.32 -21.80
C MET A 194 5.74 10.17 -20.74
N LEU A 195 6.48 10.77 -19.81
CA LEU A 195 5.92 11.66 -18.78
C LEU A 195 5.25 12.90 -19.40
N ARG A 196 5.89 13.51 -20.41
CA ARG A 196 5.29 14.64 -21.14
C ARG A 196 4.03 14.22 -21.91
N ASN A 197 4.05 13.04 -22.52
CA ASN A 197 2.85 12.51 -23.19
C ASN A 197 1.74 12.23 -22.18
N LEU A 198 2.08 11.63 -21.04
CA LEU A 198 1.17 11.30 -19.95
C LEU A 198 0.47 12.56 -19.43
N GLU A 199 1.22 13.59 -19.03
CA GLU A 199 0.68 14.86 -18.52
C GLU A 199 -0.29 15.51 -19.52
N ARG A 200 0.12 15.56 -20.80
CA ARG A 200 -0.73 16.06 -21.88
C ARG A 200 -2.02 15.24 -22.01
N LYS A 201 -1.91 13.91 -22.00
CA LYS A 201 -3.05 13.00 -22.21
C LYS A 201 -3.98 12.93 -21.01
N GLU A 202 -3.46 13.04 -19.79
CA GLU A 202 -4.27 13.19 -18.58
C GLU A 202 -5.16 14.43 -18.67
N THR A 203 -4.60 15.55 -19.15
CA THR A 203 -5.34 16.80 -19.36
C THR A 203 -6.35 16.67 -20.50
N GLU A 204 -5.91 16.26 -21.69
CA GLU A 204 -6.77 16.12 -22.89
C GLU A 204 -7.93 15.16 -22.68
N LEU A 205 -7.69 14.05 -21.97
CA LEU A 205 -8.67 13.00 -21.76
C LEU A 205 -9.38 13.13 -20.42
N ASN A 206 -9.07 14.14 -19.59
CA ASN A 206 -9.58 14.29 -18.23
C ASN A 206 -9.50 12.96 -17.45
N VAL A 207 -8.30 12.40 -17.32
CA VAL A 207 -8.02 11.13 -16.63
C VAL A 207 -6.81 11.29 -15.73
N LEU A 208 -6.76 10.54 -14.63
CA LEU A 208 -5.57 10.39 -13.81
C LEU A 208 -5.04 8.96 -13.92
N LEU A 209 -3.80 8.81 -14.33
CA LEU A 209 -3.01 7.59 -14.46
C LEU A 209 -1.85 7.66 -13.46
N PRO A 210 -2.09 7.33 -12.18
CA PRO A 210 -1.13 7.60 -11.12
C PRO A 210 0.12 6.74 -11.26
N LEU A 211 1.30 7.35 -11.13
CA LEU A 211 2.59 6.67 -11.09
C LEU A 211 3.02 6.40 -9.65
N ILE A 212 2.16 5.68 -8.91
CA ILE A 212 2.41 5.39 -7.49
C ILE A 212 2.67 3.91 -7.22
N PRO A 213 3.55 3.61 -6.24
CA PRO A 213 4.46 4.54 -5.58
C PRO A 213 5.72 4.80 -6.42
N ARG A 214 6.41 5.92 -6.16
CA ARG A 214 7.77 6.22 -6.68
C ARG A 214 7.86 6.45 -8.20
N ASP A 215 6.92 7.19 -8.78
CA ASP A 215 6.94 7.62 -10.19
C ASP A 215 7.06 6.47 -11.21
N ARG A 216 6.51 5.30 -10.85
CA ARG A 216 6.55 4.08 -11.67
C ARG A 216 5.17 3.63 -12.08
N VAL A 217 5.12 2.97 -13.22
CA VAL A 217 3.90 2.31 -13.71
C VAL A 217 3.58 1.11 -12.81
N THR A 218 2.37 1.09 -12.26
CA THR A 218 1.84 -0.03 -11.48
C THR A 218 0.47 -0.45 -11.98
N CYS A 219 -0.10 -1.49 -11.39
CA CYS A 219 -1.47 -1.93 -11.69
C CYS A 219 -2.46 -0.75 -11.59
N SER A 220 -2.27 0.14 -10.59
CA SER A 220 -3.14 1.29 -10.33
C SER A 220 -3.06 2.42 -11.37
N THR A 221 -1.97 2.46 -12.15
CA THR A 221 -1.79 3.39 -13.26
C THR A 221 -2.80 3.10 -14.37
N CYS A 222 -3.07 1.82 -14.63
CA CYS A 222 -3.97 1.37 -15.69
C CYS A 222 -5.38 1.04 -15.17
N HIS A 223 -5.48 0.50 -13.96
CA HIS A 223 -6.72 0.00 -13.37
C HIS A 223 -7.21 0.88 -12.22
N ASN A 224 -8.52 1.07 -12.10
CA ASN A 224 -9.15 1.76 -10.99
C ASN A 224 -9.87 0.75 -10.07
N PRO A 225 -9.26 0.33 -8.94
CA PRO A 225 -9.83 -0.70 -8.07
C PRO A 225 -11.11 -0.23 -7.35
N HIS A 226 -11.42 1.06 -7.37
CA HIS A 226 -12.54 1.62 -6.63
C HIS A 226 -13.87 1.35 -7.34
N GLN A 227 -14.93 1.18 -6.54
CA GLN A 227 -16.31 1.16 -7.03
C GLN A 227 -16.70 2.54 -7.58
N LYS A 228 -17.54 2.57 -8.60
CA LYS A 228 -18.09 3.82 -9.15
C LYS A 228 -18.83 4.60 -8.06
N GLY A 229 -18.53 5.89 -7.96
CA GLY A 229 -19.10 6.78 -6.94
C GLY A 229 -18.30 6.89 -5.65
N VAL A 230 -17.25 6.08 -5.45
CA VAL A 230 -16.33 6.22 -4.29
C VAL A 230 -15.46 7.46 -4.45
N ILE A 231 -14.73 7.58 -5.55
CA ILE A 231 -13.93 8.77 -5.86
C ILE A 231 -14.84 9.81 -6.51
N ARG A 232 -14.82 11.05 -6.00
CA ARG A 232 -15.67 12.14 -6.54
C ARG A 232 -15.02 12.92 -7.67
N ARG A 233 -13.69 13.03 -7.69
CA ARG A 233 -12.97 13.72 -8.77
C ARG A 233 -13.03 12.91 -10.06
N GLU A 234 -13.63 13.49 -11.09
CA GLU A 234 -13.92 12.82 -12.36
C GLU A 234 -12.69 12.12 -12.95
N ALA A 235 -11.57 12.84 -13.12
CA ALA A 235 -10.34 12.29 -13.68
C ALA A 235 -9.84 11.03 -12.95
N ALA A 236 -9.91 11.03 -11.61
CA ALA A 236 -9.46 9.93 -10.78
C ALA A 236 -10.48 8.79 -10.69
N ALA A 237 -11.76 9.09 -10.86
CA ALA A 237 -12.87 8.14 -10.85
C ALA A 237 -13.01 7.33 -12.15
N LYS A 238 -12.34 7.74 -13.23
CA LYS A 238 -12.39 7.02 -14.51
C LYS A 238 -11.97 5.56 -14.38
N GLY A 239 -12.66 4.68 -15.11
CA GLY A 239 -12.47 3.23 -15.07
C GLY A 239 -13.13 2.51 -13.90
N ALA A 240 -13.75 3.22 -12.95
CA ALA A 240 -14.44 2.60 -11.83
C ALA A 240 -15.62 1.75 -12.35
N ASP A 241 -15.58 0.45 -12.03
CA ASP A 241 -16.52 -0.59 -12.49
C ASP A 241 -16.59 -0.82 -14.01
N GLU A 242 -15.67 -0.24 -14.80
CA GLU A 242 -15.51 -0.59 -16.22
C GLU A 242 -14.98 -2.04 -16.38
N PRO A 243 -15.06 -2.65 -17.57
CA PRO A 243 -14.43 -3.94 -17.85
C PRO A 243 -12.94 -3.92 -17.51
N ASP A 244 -12.49 -4.93 -16.76
CA ASP A 244 -11.16 -5.02 -16.15
C ASP A 244 -10.75 -3.79 -15.32
N ARG A 245 -11.70 -2.90 -15.00
CA ARG A 245 -11.50 -1.62 -14.32
C ARG A 245 -10.50 -0.70 -15.02
N LEU A 246 -10.35 -0.79 -16.34
CA LEU A 246 -9.41 0.07 -17.07
C LEU A 246 -9.83 1.54 -17.01
N ARG A 247 -8.90 2.43 -16.66
CA ARG A 247 -9.12 3.89 -16.58
C ARG A 247 -9.50 4.50 -17.93
N LEU A 248 -9.01 3.90 -19.01
CA LEU A 248 -9.39 4.21 -20.39
C LEU A 248 -9.58 2.89 -21.14
N PRO A 249 -10.52 2.81 -22.10
CA PRO A 249 -10.67 1.62 -22.93
C PRO A 249 -9.42 1.40 -23.79
N SER A 250 -9.02 0.14 -23.97
CA SER A 250 -7.99 -0.23 -24.94
C SER A 250 -8.47 0.10 -26.37
N PRO A 251 -7.62 0.61 -27.28
CA PRO A 251 -6.18 0.86 -27.13
C PRO A 251 -5.83 2.26 -26.59
N ARG A 252 -6.81 3.12 -26.30
CA ARG A 252 -6.56 4.52 -25.89
C ARG A 252 -5.71 4.64 -24.64
N LEU A 253 -5.82 3.68 -23.71
CA LEU A 253 -4.97 3.63 -22.52
C LEU A 253 -3.48 3.58 -22.88
N CYS A 254 -3.10 2.75 -23.85
CA CYS A 254 -1.71 2.59 -24.25
C CYS A 254 -1.14 3.90 -24.82
N PHE A 255 -1.97 4.62 -25.58
CA PHE A 255 -1.59 5.90 -26.20
C PHE A 255 -1.50 7.07 -25.23
N ALA A 256 -1.87 6.88 -23.96
CA ALA A 256 -1.59 7.86 -22.92
C ALA A 256 -0.08 7.98 -22.65
N CYS A 257 0.67 6.88 -22.80
CA CYS A 257 2.12 6.85 -22.58
C CYS A 257 2.90 6.70 -23.89
N HIS A 258 2.45 5.85 -24.81
CA HIS A 258 3.18 5.52 -26.03
C HIS A 258 2.80 6.48 -27.19
N PRO A 259 3.79 7.03 -27.91
CA PRO A 259 3.52 7.79 -29.12
C PRO A 259 2.94 6.88 -30.21
N PHE A 260 2.17 7.50 -31.10
CA PHE A 260 1.73 6.89 -32.35
C PHE A 260 2.83 6.95 -33.40
#